data_AF-A0A0S8A551-F1
#
_entry.id   AF-A0A0S8A551-F1
#
_cell.length_a   1.000
_cell.length_b   1.000
_cell.length_c   1.000
_cell.angle_alpha   90.00
_cell.angle_beta   90.00
_cell.angle_gamma   90.00
#
_symmetry.space_group_name_H-M   'P 1'
#
loop_
_entity.id
_entity.type
_entity.pdbx_description
1 polymer ?
#
loop_
_entity_poly.entity_id
_entity_poly.type
_entity_poly.pdbx_seq_one_letter_code
_entity_poly.pdbx_strand_id
1 'polypeptide(L)'
;MSMDKKEILLPLFALISAFIFVFFIIPLGFGNIAAFDFDMKGEEYMGMFTHLIIVALIVERFIEVYNSIWRKPGRIRLEAKISTEQDTTKKLKLEADLKNYRAHTGILAMYGGFAAGILVALAGVNTLGILFDASELSPVQLRLFNSVDIVISAGLIAGGSKGLNDLTSLIGTILQTSKDKVKANP
;
A
#
# COMPACT_ATOMS: atom_id res chain seq x y z
N MET A 1 -3.92 13.70 -25.71
CA MET A 1 -5.03 12.89 -25.16
C MET A 1 -5.29 13.40 -23.75
N SER A 2 -6.20 14.39 -23.60
CA SER A 2 -6.48 15.00 -22.28
C SER A 2 -7.32 14.03 -21.46
N MET A 3 -6.79 13.58 -20.32
CA MET A 3 -7.57 12.81 -19.35
C MET A 3 -8.78 13.63 -18.89
N ASP A 4 -9.96 13.04 -18.99
CA ASP A 4 -11.15 13.61 -18.38
C ASP A 4 -10.97 13.55 -16.86
N LYS A 5 -11.02 14.71 -16.19
CA LYS A 5 -10.78 14.86 -14.74
C LYS A 5 -11.66 13.92 -13.89
N LYS A 6 -12.80 13.50 -14.46
CA LYS A 6 -13.76 12.57 -13.86
C LYS A 6 -13.19 11.16 -13.65
N GLU A 7 -12.23 10.71 -14.47
CA GLU A 7 -11.63 9.38 -14.33
C GLU A 7 -10.64 9.27 -13.15
N ILE A 8 -10.10 10.40 -12.66
CA ILE A 8 -9.19 10.44 -11.51
C ILE A 8 -9.95 10.76 -10.22
N LEU A 9 -10.93 11.68 -10.29
CA LEU A 9 -11.64 12.18 -9.12
C LEU A 9 -12.57 11.13 -8.50
N LEU A 10 -13.17 10.26 -9.31
CA LEU A 10 -14.10 9.23 -8.83
C LEU A 10 -13.44 8.13 -7.98
N PRO A 11 -12.30 7.52 -8.39
CA PRO A 11 -11.61 6.54 -7.55
C PRO A 11 -10.94 7.16 -6.32
N LEU A 12 -10.48 8.42 -6.43
CA LEU A 12 -9.97 9.17 -5.28
C LEU A 12 -11.08 9.40 -4.25
N PHE A 13 -12.29 9.78 -4.71
CA PHE A 13 -13.46 9.91 -3.87
C PHE A 13 -13.90 8.57 -3.26
N ALA A 14 -13.85 7.47 -4.02
CA ALA A 14 -14.16 6.14 -3.50
C ALA A 14 -13.17 5.70 -2.42
N LEU A 15 -11.88 5.92 -2.62
CA LEU A 15 -10.82 5.66 -1.63
C LEU A 15 -10.99 6.51 -0.38
N ILE A 16 -11.27 7.81 -0.53
CA ILE A 16 -11.56 8.71 0.60
C ILE A 16 -12.84 8.29 1.33
N SER A 17 -13.89 7.87 0.61
CA SER A 17 -15.14 7.41 1.21
C SER A 17 -14.99 6.08 1.95
N ALA A 18 -14.18 5.17 1.44
CA ALA A 18 -13.84 3.91 2.09
C ALA A 18 -12.98 4.14 3.33
N PHE A 19 -12.03 5.08 3.25
CA PHE A 19 -11.24 5.54 4.38
C PHE A 19 -12.14 6.13 5.48
N ILE A 20 -13.07 7.01 5.12
CA ILE A 20 -14.08 7.56 6.05
C ILE A 20 -14.97 6.43 6.61
N PHE A 21 -15.40 5.46 5.81
CA PHE A 21 -16.25 4.37 6.27
C PHE A 21 -15.53 3.47 7.30
N VAL A 22 -14.27 3.11 7.04
CA VAL A 22 -13.47 2.27 7.95
C VAL A 22 -13.11 3.03 9.23
N PHE A 23 -12.81 4.33 9.15
CA PHE A 23 -12.31 5.10 10.30
C PHE A 23 -13.35 5.94 11.04
N PHE A 24 -14.53 6.21 10.47
CA PHE A 24 -15.61 6.94 11.14
C PHE A 24 -16.84 6.08 11.42
N ILE A 25 -17.20 5.09 10.57
CA ILE A 25 -18.41 4.29 10.77
C ILE A 25 -18.18 3.05 11.64
N ILE A 26 -17.04 2.37 11.48
CA ILE A 26 -16.70 1.23 12.34
C ILE A 26 -16.57 1.62 13.84
N PRO A 27 -15.94 2.76 14.22
CA PRO A 27 -15.92 3.21 15.62
C PRO A 27 -17.28 3.60 16.21
N LEU A 28 -18.28 3.88 15.36
CA LEU A 28 -19.64 4.24 15.80
C LEU A 28 -20.50 3.02 16.18
N GLY A 29 -20.16 1.81 15.69
CA GLY A 29 -20.88 0.56 15.96
C GLY A 29 -20.10 -0.47 16.78
N PHE A 30 -18.77 -0.40 16.74
CA PHE A 30 -17.85 -1.18 17.55
C PHE A 30 -16.94 -0.16 18.23
N GLY A 31 -17.04 0.00 19.55
CA GLY A 31 -16.50 1.14 20.29
C GLY A 31 -15.14 1.65 19.79
N ASN A 32 -15.02 2.98 19.69
CA ASN A 32 -13.82 3.77 19.47
C ASN A 32 -12.57 2.95 19.09
N ILE A 33 -12.27 2.87 17.80
CA ILE A 33 -10.95 2.42 17.32
C ILE A 33 -9.85 3.42 17.77
N ALA A 34 -10.24 4.63 18.17
CA ALA A 34 -9.40 5.59 18.87
C ALA A 34 -9.19 5.27 20.38
N ALA A 35 -9.86 4.25 20.92
CA ALA A 35 -9.75 3.78 22.30
C ALA A 35 -9.33 2.30 22.36
N PHE A 36 -8.59 1.82 21.37
CA PHE A 36 -7.69 0.69 21.63
C PHE A 36 -6.51 1.27 22.40
N ASP A 37 -6.58 1.16 23.73
CA ASP A 37 -5.50 1.54 24.61
C ASP A 37 -4.30 0.64 24.28
N PHE A 38 -3.33 1.20 23.55
CA PHE A 38 -2.13 0.52 23.06
C PHE A 38 -1.08 0.43 24.18
N ASP A 39 -1.42 -0.20 25.30
CA ASP A 39 -0.45 -0.60 26.33
C ASP A 39 -0.04 -2.05 26.11
N MET A 40 0.70 -2.30 25.02
CA MET A 40 1.16 -3.64 24.67
C MET A 40 2.66 -3.75 24.94
N LYS A 41 3.00 -4.45 26.03
CA LYS A 41 4.38 -4.74 26.45
C LYS A 41 5.11 -5.61 25.42
N GLY A 42 6.43 -5.47 25.36
CA GLY A 42 7.35 -5.92 24.30
C GLY A 42 7.42 -7.42 23.90
N GLU A 43 6.42 -8.25 24.18
CA GLU A 43 6.29 -9.60 23.57
C GLU A 43 5.38 -9.60 22.31
N GLU A 44 4.80 -8.45 21.95
CA GLU A 44 3.75 -8.34 20.91
C GLU A 44 4.19 -7.85 19.53
N TYR A 45 5.47 -7.92 19.19
CA TYR A 45 5.94 -7.53 17.84
C TYR A 45 5.20 -8.27 16.71
N MET A 46 4.83 -9.54 16.92
CA MET A 46 4.00 -10.32 15.98
C MET A 46 2.58 -9.76 15.83
N GLY A 47 2.00 -9.22 16.91
CA GLY A 47 0.72 -8.52 16.86
C GLY A 47 0.83 -7.30 15.97
N MET A 48 1.87 -6.47 16.12
CA MET A 48 2.06 -5.24 15.35
C MET A 48 2.23 -5.48 13.83
N PHE A 49 3.00 -6.51 13.43
CA PHE A 49 3.09 -6.90 12.01
C PHE A 49 1.76 -7.41 11.45
N THR A 50 0.98 -8.13 12.26
CA THR A 50 -0.35 -8.62 11.85
C THR A 50 -1.28 -7.44 11.50
N HIS A 51 -1.22 -6.35 12.25
CA HIS A 51 -1.99 -5.13 11.94
C HIS A 51 -1.57 -4.49 10.62
N LEU A 52 -0.26 -4.34 10.37
CA LEU A 52 0.25 -3.84 9.10
C LEU A 52 -0.20 -4.72 7.92
N ILE A 53 -0.19 -6.04 8.10
CA ILE A 53 -0.66 -7.00 7.09
C ILE A 53 -2.15 -6.83 6.84
N ILE A 54 -2.98 -6.74 7.88
CA ILE A 54 -4.44 -6.54 7.72
C ILE A 54 -4.73 -5.25 6.96
N VAL A 55 -4.05 -4.15 7.32
CA VAL A 55 -4.26 -2.87 6.65
C VAL A 55 -3.78 -2.93 5.20
N ALA A 56 -2.62 -3.52 4.93
CA ALA A 56 -2.12 -3.70 3.58
C ALA A 56 -3.07 -4.57 2.73
N LEU A 57 -3.64 -5.64 3.29
CA LEU A 57 -4.63 -6.49 2.60
C LEU A 57 -5.92 -5.73 2.28
N ILE A 58 -6.37 -4.86 3.17
CA ILE A 58 -7.54 -4.00 2.93
C ILE A 58 -7.24 -3.03 1.79
N VAL A 59 -6.10 -2.35 1.83
CA VAL A 59 -5.68 -1.41 0.77
C VAL A 59 -5.52 -2.14 -0.58
N GLU A 60 -4.88 -3.31 -0.57
CA GLU A 60 -4.75 -4.18 -1.73
C GLU A 60 -6.12 -4.56 -2.29
N ARG A 61 -7.07 -4.92 -1.42
CA ARG A 61 -8.43 -5.26 -1.82
C ARG A 61 -9.17 -4.08 -2.46
N PHE A 62 -9.02 -2.87 -1.92
CA PHE A 62 -9.63 -1.68 -2.51
C PHE A 62 -9.06 -1.37 -3.91
N ILE A 63 -7.74 -1.47 -4.07
CA ILE A 63 -7.07 -1.28 -5.38
C ILE A 63 -7.51 -2.34 -6.38
N GLU A 64 -7.67 -3.59 -5.95
CA GLU A 64 -8.16 -4.69 -6.79
C GLU A 64 -9.61 -4.46 -7.25
N VAL A 65 -10.49 -4.02 -6.34
CA VAL A 65 -11.88 -3.66 -6.67
C VAL A 65 -11.90 -2.52 -7.69
N TYR A 66 -11.07 -1.49 -7.51
CA TYR A 66 -10.93 -0.41 -8.48
C TYR A 66 -10.51 -0.94 -9.87
N ASN A 67 -9.45 -1.74 -9.92
CA ASN A 67 -8.94 -2.31 -11.15
C ASN A 67 -9.95 -3.24 -11.84
N SER A 68 -10.67 -4.05 -11.07
CA SER A 68 -11.62 -5.04 -11.57
C SER A 68 -12.91 -4.43 -12.11
N ILE A 69 -13.41 -3.35 -11.52
CA ILE A 69 -14.65 -2.69 -11.96
C ILE A 69 -14.37 -1.67 -13.05
N TRP A 70 -13.42 -0.75 -12.83
CA TRP A 70 -13.24 0.41 -13.73
C TRP A 70 -12.23 0.17 -14.84
N ARG A 71 -11.15 -0.58 -14.59
CA ARG A 71 -10.06 -0.73 -15.56
C ARG A 71 -10.16 -2.02 -16.39
N LYS A 72 -10.74 -3.08 -15.84
CA LYS A 72 -10.93 -4.37 -16.53
C LYS A 72 -11.74 -4.27 -17.83
N PRO A 73 -12.84 -3.51 -17.94
CA PRO A 73 -13.60 -3.41 -19.19
C PRO A 73 -12.77 -2.83 -20.35
N GLY A 74 -11.95 -1.82 -20.08
CA GLY A 74 -11.06 -1.23 -21.10
C GLY A 74 -10.00 -2.22 -21.58
N ARG A 75 -9.43 -3.02 -20.67
CA ARG A 75 -8.48 -4.09 -21.00
C ARG A 75 -9.11 -5.15 -21.91
N ILE A 76 -10.30 -5.64 -21.56
CA ILE A 76 -11.02 -6.65 -22.34
C ILE A 76 -11.32 -6.14 -23.75
N ARG A 77 -11.72 -4.86 -23.91
CA ARG A 77 -11.97 -4.27 -25.22
C ARG A 77 -10.71 -4.23 -26.11
N LEU A 78 -9.55 -3.93 -25.54
CA LEU A 78 -8.29 -3.92 -26.27
C LEU A 78 -7.86 -5.35 -26.64
N GLU A 79 -7.97 -6.31 -25.71
CA GLU A 79 -7.66 -7.73 -25.96
C GLU A 79 -8.57 -8.32 -27.05
N ALA A 80 -9.87 -7.99 -27.04
CA ALA A 80 -10.80 -8.40 -28.08
C ALA A 80 -10.40 -7.84 -29.46
N LYS A 81 -10.05 -6.55 -29.56
CA LYS A 81 -9.59 -5.94 -30.82
C LYS A 81 -8.32 -6.59 -31.35
N ILE A 82 -7.36 -6.91 -30.48
CA ILE A 82 -6.12 -7.60 -30.87
C ILE A 82 -6.42 -9.00 -31.42
N SER A 83 -7.41 -9.71 -30.86
CA SER A 83 -7.75 -11.07 -31.27
C SER A 83 -8.45 -11.14 -32.64
N THR A 84 -9.16 -10.09 -33.02
CA THR A 84 -9.90 -10.02 -34.30
C THR A 84 -9.11 -9.35 -35.43
N GLU A 85 -8.04 -8.63 -35.11
CA GLU A 85 -7.26 -7.86 -36.08
C GLU A 85 -6.25 -8.77 -36.82
N GLN A 86 -6.34 -8.78 -38.15
CA GLN A 86 -5.49 -9.60 -39.03
C GLN A 86 -4.29 -8.81 -39.56
N ASP A 87 -4.38 -7.48 -39.63
CA ASP A 87 -3.29 -6.63 -40.07
C ASP A 87 -2.20 -6.56 -38.98
N THR A 88 -1.04 -7.14 -39.27
CA THR A 88 0.13 -7.17 -38.38
C THR A 88 0.52 -5.79 -37.86
N THR A 89 0.44 -4.75 -38.69
CA THR A 89 0.83 -3.39 -38.31
C THR A 89 -0.16 -2.79 -37.31
N LYS A 90 -1.46 -3.01 -37.52
CA LYS A 90 -2.50 -2.56 -36.59
C LYS A 90 -2.47 -3.35 -35.29
N LYS A 91 -2.24 -4.66 -35.38
CA LYS A 91 -2.09 -5.55 -34.22
C LYS A 91 -0.94 -5.10 -33.32
N LEU A 92 0.23 -4.81 -33.89
CA LEU A 92 1.39 -4.27 -33.15
C LEU A 92 1.06 -2.96 -32.43
N LYS A 93 0.32 -2.05 -33.06
CA LYS A 93 -0.12 -0.81 -32.43
C LYS A 93 -1.07 -1.07 -31.26
N LEU A 94 -2.05 -1.96 -31.43
CA LEU A 94 -2.99 -2.33 -30.37
C LEU A 94 -2.30 -3.02 -29.18
N GLU A 95 -1.28 -3.84 -29.43
CA GLU A 95 -0.47 -4.44 -28.37
C GLU A 95 0.35 -3.39 -27.60
N ALA A 96 0.90 -2.39 -28.29
CA ALA A 96 1.54 -1.25 -27.65
C ALA A 96 0.56 -0.44 -26.79
N ASP A 97 -0.65 -0.19 -27.30
CA ASP A 97 -1.72 0.49 -26.56
C ASP A 97 -2.15 -0.31 -25.32
N LEU A 98 -2.25 -1.64 -25.42
CA LEU A 98 -2.54 -2.51 -24.29
C LEU A 98 -1.43 -2.46 -23.23
N LYS A 99 -0.16 -2.45 -23.63
CA LYS A 99 0.98 -2.29 -22.72
C LYS A 99 0.92 -0.94 -22.00
N ASN A 100 0.70 0.15 -22.74
CA ASN A 100 0.55 1.49 -22.18
C ASN A 100 -0.64 1.58 -21.21
N TYR A 101 -1.77 0.96 -21.56
CA TYR A 101 -2.95 0.89 -20.70
C TYR A 101 -2.67 0.15 -19.39
N ARG A 102 -1.96 -0.98 -19.45
CA ARG A 102 -1.55 -1.76 -18.27
C ARG A 102 -0.56 -0.97 -17.40
N ALA A 103 0.45 -0.35 -18.00
CA ALA A 103 1.42 0.49 -17.29
C ALA A 103 0.72 1.65 -16.57
N HIS A 104 -0.16 2.37 -17.27
CA HIS A 104 -0.91 3.48 -16.68
C HIS A 104 -1.84 3.02 -15.55
N THR A 105 -2.48 1.85 -15.70
CA THR A 105 -3.32 1.28 -14.64
C THR A 105 -2.48 0.92 -13.41
N GLY A 106 -1.28 0.38 -13.60
CA GLY A 106 -0.33 0.10 -12.52
C GLY A 106 0.12 1.37 -11.79
N ILE A 107 0.44 2.44 -12.54
CA ILE A 107 0.82 3.74 -11.96
C ILE A 107 -0.32 4.33 -11.11
N LEU A 108 -1.55 4.28 -11.60
CA LEU A 108 -2.72 4.75 -10.83
C LEU A 108 -2.95 3.91 -9.56
N ALA A 109 -2.80 2.59 -9.66
CA ALA A 109 -2.89 1.70 -8.50
C ALA A 109 -1.81 2.02 -7.45
N MET A 110 -0.57 2.27 -7.90
CA MET A 110 0.54 2.66 -7.01
C MET A 110 0.26 3.97 -6.29
N TYR A 111 -0.19 5.00 -7.00
CA TYR A 111 -0.53 6.28 -6.36
C TYR A 111 -1.74 6.16 -5.43
N GLY A 112 -2.75 5.36 -5.80
CA GLY A 112 -3.91 5.10 -4.94
C GLY A 112 -3.51 4.39 -3.64
N GLY A 113 -2.68 3.36 -3.73
CA GLY A 113 -2.15 2.64 -2.57
C GLY A 113 -1.24 3.51 -1.69
N PHE A 114 -0.41 4.35 -2.30
CA PHE A 114 0.46 5.27 -1.57
C PHE A 114 -0.34 6.35 -0.83
N ALA A 115 -1.36 6.92 -1.47
CA ALA A 115 -2.25 7.88 -0.82
C ALA A 115 -3.00 7.23 0.36
N ALA A 116 -3.52 6.02 0.19
CA ALA A 116 -4.13 5.26 1.28
C ALA A 116 -3.12 4.97 2.40
N GLY A 117 -1.89 4.59 2.06
CA GLY A 117 -0.81 4.34 3.01
C GLY A 117 -0.39 5.59 3.81
N ILE A 118 -0.39 6.77 3.19
CA ILE A 118 -0.16 8.04 3.92
C ILE A 118 -1.27 8.25 4.94
N LEU A 119 -2.54 8.06 4.56
CA LEU A 119 -3.67 8.25 5.47
C LEU A 119 -3.62 7.28 6.66
N VAL A 120 -3.20 6.03 6.41
CA VAL A 120 -2.97 5.00 7.44
C VAL A 120 -1.83 5.41 8.39
N ALA A 121 -0.70 5.89 7.85
CA ALA A 121 0.42 6.33 8.66
C ALA A 121 0.13 7.63 9.44
N LEU A 122 -0.72 8.51 8.92
CA LEU A 122 -1.20 9.67 9.68
C LEU A 122 -2.15 9.27 10.81
N ALA A 123 -2.84 8.13 10.68
CA ALA A 123 -3.67 7.57 11.74
C ALA A 123 -2.86 6.83 12.83
N GLY A 124 -1.53 6.84 12.75
CA GLY A 124 -0.63 6.27 13.75
C GLY A 124 -0.18 4.84 13.49
N VAL A 125 -0.54 4.26 12.34
CA VAL A 125 -0.07 2.94 11.93
C VAL A 125 1.23 3.09 11.13
N ASN A 126 2.35 3.13 11.83
CA ASN A 126 3.66 3.43 11.24
C ASN A 126 4.66 2.29 11.46
N THR A 127 5.54 2.06 10.48
CA THR A 127 6.41 0.89 10.42
C THR A 127 7.65 1.05 11.30
N LEU A 128 8.28 2.22 11.30
CA LEU A 128 9.48 2.48 12.09
C LEU A 128 9.15 2.77 13.55
N GLY A 129 8.03 3.43 13.85
CA GLY A 129 7.55 3.62 15.22
C GLY A 129 7.27 2.30 15.96
N ILE A 130 7.04 1.19 15.23
CA ILE A 130 6.95 -0.16 15.79
C ILE A 130 8.33 -0.72 16.16
N LEU A 131 9.36 -0.39 15.38
CA LEU A 131 10.70 -0.99 15.47
C LEU A 131 11.67 -0.19 16.35
N PHE A 132 11.44 1.11 16.48
CA PHE A 132 12.34 2.02 17.18
C PHE A 132 11.58 2.79 18.26
N ASP A 133 12.13 2.77 19.47
CA ASP A 133 11.66 3.64 20.54
C ASP A 133 12.13 5.08 20.26
N ALA A 134 11.19 5.93 19.87
CA ALA A 134 11.41 7.33 19.53
C ALA A 134 11.19 8.27 20.72
N SER A 135 10.94 7.75 21.93
CA SER A 135 10.56 8.54 23.11
C SER A 135 11.64 9.52 23.57
N GLU A 136 12.92 9.21 23.32
CA GLU A 136 14.07 10.05 23.73
C GLU A 136 14.51 11.07 22.66
N LEU A 137 13.81 11.17 21.52
CA LEU A 137 14.20 12.08 20.43
C LEU A 137 13.83 13.54 20.74
N SER A 138 14.69 14.47 20.31
CA SER A 138 14.35 15.90 20.34
C SER A 138 13.13 16.21 19.44
N PRO A 139 12.36 17.28 19.70
CA PRO A 139 11.15 17.60 18.92
C PRO A 139 11.38 17.78 17.42
N VAL A 140 12.58 18.21 17.00
CA VAL A 140 12.94 18.33 15.58
C VAL A 140 13.25 16.96 14.98
N GLN A 141 14.01 16.12 15.69
CA GLN A 141 14.31 14.76 15.26
C GLN A 141 13.05 13.90 15.20
N LEU A 142 12.14 14.05 16.16
CA LEU A 142 10.86 13.34 16.18
C LEU A 142 9.99 13.69 14.96
N ARG A 143 9.95 14.97 14.56
CA ARG A 143 9.23 15.39 13.34
C ARG A 143 9.84 14.82 12.06
N LEU A 144 11.17 14.78 11.98
CA LEU A 144 11.88 14.18 10.84
C LEU A 144 11.66 12.66 10.80
N PHE A 145 11.79 12.00 11.95
CA PHE A 145 11.53 10.57 12.10
C PHE A 145 10.12 10.21 11.63
N ASN A 146 9.10 10.90 12.15
CA ASN A 146 7.70 10.67 11.77
C ASN A 146 7.47 10.92 10.27
N SER A 147 8.10 11.92 9.69
CA SER A 147 7.95 12.23 8.26
C SER A 147 8.54 11.13 7.37
N VAL A 148 9.72 10.63 7.73
CA VAL A 148 10.37 9.51 7.04
C VAL A 148 9.59 8.23 7.22
N ASP A 149 9.10 7.98 8.43
CA ASP A 149 8.30 6.80 8.75
C ASP A 149 6.97 6.76 7.99
N ILE A 150 6.29 7.91 7.85
CA ILE A 150 5.07 8.02 7.03
C ILE A 150 5.36 7.65 5.57
N VAL A 151 6.45 8.14 4.98
CA VAL A 151 6.80 7.85 3.58
C VAL A 151 7.15 6.38 3.41
N ILE A 152 7.91 5.80 4.33
CA ILE A 152 8.29 4.38 4.29
C ILE A 152 7.07 3.48 4.48
N SER A 153 6.20 3.79 5.44
CA SER A 153 4.97 3.05 5.70
C SER A 153 4.01 3.12 4.50
N ALA A 154 3.82 4.31 3.93
CA ALA A 154 3.01 4.48 2.73
C ALA A 154 3.59 3.72 1.52
N GLY A 155 4.91 3.74 1.36
CA GLY A 155 5.60 2.99 0.31
C GLY A 155 5.43 1.48 0.47
N LEU A 156 5.56 0.97 1.70
CA LEU A 156 5.37 -0.44 2.03
C LEU A 156 3.94 -0.90 1.72
N ILE A 157 2.94 -0.12 2.14
CA ILE A 157 1.52 -0.38 1.88
C ILE A 157 1.21 -0.30 0.37
N ALA A 158 1.75 0.70 -0.33
CA ALA A 158 1.58 0.85 -1.78
C ALA A 158 2.21 -0.31 -2.59
N GLY A 159 3.29 -0.90 -2.07
CA GLY A 159 3.93 -2.09 -2.63
C GLY A 159 3.08 -3.37 -2.49
N GLY A 160 2.01 -3.33 -1.68
CA GLY A 160 1.12 -4.46 -1.42
C GLY A 160 1.84 -5.66 -0.80
N SER A 161 1.30 -6.85 -1.05
CA SER A 161 1.87 -8.14 -0.59
C SER A 161 3.34 -8.34 -0.99
N LYS A 162 3.79 -7.77 -2.12
CA LYS A 162 5.18 -7.85 -2.56
C LYS A 162 6.13 -7.02 -1.68
N GLY A 163 5.75 -5.77 -1.37
CA GLY A 163 6.54 -4.91 -0.48
C GLY A 163 6.71 -5.51 0.92
N LEU A 164 5.64 -6.12 1.47
CA LEU A 164 5.68 -6.80 2.76
C LEU A 164 6.53 -8.08 2.74
N ASN A 165 6.46 -8.87 1.67
CA ASN A 165 7.28 -10.07 1.51
C ASN A 165 8.78 -9.72 1.40
N ASP A 166 9.10 -8.67 0.64
CA ASP A 166 10.45 -8.15 0.51
C ASP A 166 10.97 -7.66 1.89
N LEU A 167 10.16 -6.93 2.67
CA LEU A 167 10.53 -6.50 4.03
C LEU A 167 10.82 -7.68 4.96
N THR A 168 9.95 -8.69 4.96
CA THR A 168 10.10 -9.90 5.78
C THR A 168 11.40 -10.65 5.44
N SER A 169 11.74 -10.72 4.14
CA SER A 169 12.99 -11.34 3.67
C SER A 169 14.24 -10.56 4.11
N LEU A 170 14.18 -9.23 4.13
CA LEU A 170 15.29 -8.38 4.59
C LEU A 170 15.52 -8.55 6.09
N ILE A 171 14.45 -8.57 6.90
CA ILE A 171 14.54 -8.85 8.34
C ILE A 171 15.15 -10.23 8.58
N GLY A 172 14.66 -11.25 7.87
CA GLY A 172 15.21 -12.62 7.96
C GLY A 172 16.71 -12.67 7.63
N THR A 173 17.15 -11.94 6.60
CA THR A 173 18.56 -11.88 6.18
C THR A 173 19.44 -11.18 7.21
N ILE A 174 18.97 -10.09 7.80
CA ILE A 174 19.71 -9.36 8.86
C ILE A 174 19.82 -10.23 10.11
N LEU A 175 18.74 -10.90 10.52
CA LEU A 175 18.75 -11.79 11.69
C LEU A 175 19.69 -12.98 11.49
N GLN A 176 19.70 -13.59 10.30
CA GLN A 176 20.65 -14.66 9.97
C GLN A 176 22.09 -14.16 9.99
N THR A 177 22.36 -13.02 9.36
CA THR A 177 23.71 -12.43 9.34
C THR A 177 24.21 -12.08 10.75
N SER A 178 23.34 -11.56 11.61
CA SER A 178 23.66 -11.28 13.02
C SER A 178 23.92 -12.56 13.80
N LYS A 179 23.12 -13.62 13.58
CA LYS A 179 23.31 -14.93 14.21
C LYS A 179 24.63 -15.59 13.79
N ASP A 180 25.01 -15.44 12.52
CA ASP A 180 26.26 -15.98 11.99
C ASP A 180 27.48 -15.21 12.50
N LYS A 181 27.39 -13.88 12.63
CA LYS A 181 28.46 -13.06 13.26
C LYS A 181 28.66 -13.38 14.74
N VAL A 182 27.58 -13.63 15.49
CA VAL A 182 27.66 -14.02 16.90
C VAL A 182 28.24 -15.44 17.05
N LYS A 183 27.98 -16.35 16.11
CA LYS A 183 28.62 -17.68 16.10
C LYS A 183 30.07 -17.67 15.62
N ALA A 184 30.45 -16.72 14.77
CA ALA A 184 31.81 -16.61 14.23
C ALA A 184 32.81 -15.90 15.16
N ASN A 185 32.34 -15.33 16.27
CA ASN A 185 33.18 -14.68 17.28
C ASN A 185 32.79 -15.19 18.68
N PRO A 186 33.28 -16.38 19.09
CA PRO A 186 33.01 -16.94 20.42
C PRO A 186 33.65 -16.13 21.55
#